data_AF-A0A6N7MHE3-F1
#
_entry.id   AF-A0A6N7MHE3-F1
#
_cell.length_a   1.000
_cell.length_b   1.000
_cell.length_c   1.000
_cell.angle_alpha   90.00
_cell.angle_beta   90.00
_cell.angle_gamma   90.00
#
_symmetry.space_group_name_H-M   'P 1'
#
loop_
_entity.id
_entity.type
_entity.pdbx_description
1 polymer ?
#
loop_
_entity_poly.entity_id
_entity_poly.type
_entity_poly.pdbx_seq_one_letter_code
_entity_poly.pdbx_strand_id
1 'polypeptide(L)' 'IDDHALISLNSDYEAKRYKNITLDKPVVEIMEKGVFYTWFEKRRKLGGQNKIPRLSNNRKYVEELLIINKELKK' A
#
# COMPACT_ATOMS: atom_id res chain seq x y z
N ILE A 1 -4.83 -1.43 11.40
CA ILE A 1 -5.81 -2.15 10.55
C ILE A 1 -5.76 -3.60 10.99
N ASP A 2 -6.92 -4.15 11.35
CA ASP A 2 -7.04 -5.50 11.92
C ASP A 2 -7.39 -6.51 10.81
N ASP A 3 -6.68 -7.65 10.79
CA ASP A 3 -6.88 -8.75 9.83
C ASP A 3 -8.28 -9.37 9.99
N HIS A 4 -8.79 -9.41 11.22
CA HIS A 4 -10.14 -9.88 11.50
C HIS A 4 -11.21 -8.99 10.86
N ALA A 5 -10.98 -7.68 10.79
CA ALA A 5 -11.90 -6.77 10.12
C ALA A 5 -11.94 -7.05 8.61
N LEU A 6 -10.78 -7.34 7.97
CA LEU A 6 -10.71 -7.70 6.55
C LEU A 6 -11.43 -9.03 6.26
N ILE A 7 -11.23 -10.03 7.12
CA ILE A 7 -11.92 -11.33 7.06
C ILE A 7 -13.43 -11.13 7.16
N SER A 8 -13.91 -10.35 8.14
CA SER A 8 -15.35 -10.11 8.32
C SER A 8 -16.02 -9.35 7.15
N LEU A 9 -15.25 -8.56 6.40
CA LEU A 9 -15.77 -7.71 5.33
C LEU A 9 -15.81 -8.44 3.97
N ASN A 10 -15.05 -9.52 3.81
CA ASN A 10 -14.86 -10.17 2.53
C ASN A 10 -14.70 -11.70 2.68
N SER A 11 -15.74 -12.44 2.31
CA SER A 11 -15.77 -13.91 2.38
C SER A 11 -14.71 -14.60 1.52
N ASP A 12 -14.34 -14.02 0.37
CA ASP A 12 -13.26 -14.57 -0.47
C ASP A 12 -11.89 -14.42 0.21
N TYR A 13 -11.69 -13.31 0.92
CA TYR A 13 -10.49 -13.07 1.71
C TYR A 13 -10.41 -14.02 2.91
N GLU A 14 -11.53 -14.20 3.63
CA GLU A 14 -11.67 -15.20 4.68
C GLU A 14 -11.28 -16.61 4.18
N ALA A 15 -11.87 -17.05 3.08
CA ALA A 15 -11.59 -18.37 2.51
C ALA A 15 -10.10 -18.54 2.14
N LYS A 16 -9.46 -17.50 1.60
CA LYS A 16 -8.03 -17.53 1.23
C LYS A 16 -7.08 -17.43 2.44
N ARG A 17 -7.49 -16.76 3.52
CA ARG A 17 -6.73 -16.65 4.79
C ARG A 17 -6.93 -17.87 5.70
N TYR A 18 -7.94 -18.70 5.45
CA TYR A 18 -8.23 -19.88 6.26
C TYR A 18 -7.00 -20.80 6.34
N LYS A 19 -6.57 -21.06 7.58
CA LYS A 19 -5.40 -21.89 7.93
C LYS A 19 -4.06 -21.44 7.34
N ASN A 20 -3.93 -20.20 6.84
CA ASN A 20 -2.70 -19.66 6.22
C ASN A 20 -2.15 -20.54 5.07
N ILE A 21 -3.01 -21.29 4.36
CA ILE A 21 -2.54 -22.24 3.33
C ILE A 21 -2.26 -21.53 2.01
N THR A 22 -3.04 -20.49 1.68
CA THR A 22 -3.03 -19.86 0.35
C THR A 22 -2.65 -18.38 0.39
N LEU A 23 -2.90 -17.68 1.50
CA LEU A 23 -2.63 -16.26 1.62
C LEU A 23 -2.09 -15.93 3.01
N ASP A 24 -0.94 -15.25 3.04
CA ASP A 24 -0.35 -14.72 4.26
C ASP A 24 -1.05 -13.45 4.76
N LYS A 25 -0.78 -13.11 6.01
CA LYS A 25 -1.26 -11.86 6.62
C LYS A 25 -0.70 -10.66 5.86
N PRO A 26 -1.52 -9.63 5.57
CA PRO A 26 -1.07 -8.45 4.86
C PRO A 26 -0.14 -7.63 5.73
N VAL A 27 0.94 -7.13 5.11
CA VAL A 27 1.84 -6.16 5.74
C VAL A 27 1.27 -4.76 5.55
N VAL A 28 1.08 -4.05 6.66
CA VAL A 28 0.58 -2.67 6.67
C VAL A 28 1.68 -1.76 7.19
N GLU A 29 2.09 -0.79 6.36
CA GLU A 29 3.07 0.24 6.74
C GLU A 29 2.36 1.57 6.94
N ILE A 30 2.60 2.23 8.07
CA ILE A 30 2.14 3.60 8.31
C ILE A 30 3.12 4.57 7.66
N MET A 31 2.56 5.47 6.87
CA MET A 31 3.31 6.44 6.08
C MET A 31 3.19 7.85 6.66
N GLU A 32 4.27 8.61 6.54
CA GLU A 32 4.30 10.02 6.90
C GLU A 32 3.40 10.85 6.00
N LYS A 33 2.94 11.97 6.56
CA LYS A 33 2.16 12.93 5.80
C LYS A 33 3.02 13.49 4.65
N GLY A 34 2.46 13.49 3.44
CA GLY A 34 3.10 14.07 2.26
C GLY A 34 3.83 13.07 1.36
N VAL A 35 3.98 11.79 1.74
CA VAL A 35 4.70 10.81 0.90
C VAL A 35 4.16 10.74 -0.52
N PHE A 36 2.83 10.65 -0.69
CA PHE A 36 2.24 10.60 -2.03
C PHE A 36 2.49 11.88 -2.84
N TYR A 37 2.45 13.05 -2.18
CA TYR A 37 2.73 14.33 -2.83
C TYR A 37 4.18 14.37 -3.33
N THR A 38 5.14 14.06 -2.46
CA THR A 38 6.57 14.00 -2.80
C THR A 38 6.84 12.97 -3.89
N TRP A 39 6.14 11.83 -3.88
CA TRP A 39 6.26 10.82 -4.92
C TRP A 39 5.79 11.32 -6.29
N PHE A 40 4.68 12.06 -6.35
CA PHE A 40 4.23 12.71 -7.59
C PHE A 40 5.19 13.79 -8.07
N GLU A 41 5.71 14.61 -7.16
CA GLU A 41 6.69 15.67 -7.44
C GLU A 41 7.98 15.09 -8.04
N LYS A 42 8.58 14.07 -7.41
CA LYS A 42 9.79 13.38 -7.92
C LYS A 42 9.60 12.80 -9.32
N ARG A 43 8.36 12.42 -9.68
CA ARG A 43 8.02 11.89 -11.00
C ARG A 43 7.63 12.96 -12.02
N ARG A 44 7.67 14.25 -11.65
CA ARG A 44 7.15 15.38 -12.45
C ARG A 44 5.70 15.16 -12.88
N LYS A 45 4.92 14.50 -12.01
CA LYS A 45 3.49 14.20 -12.20
C LYS A 45 2.61 14.89 -11.17
N LEU A 46 3.14 15.92 -10.52
CA LEU A 46 2.40 16.73 -9.57
C LEU A 46 1.38 17.60 -10.33
N GLY A 47 0.10 17.39 -10.05
CA GLY A 47 -1.00 18.04 -10.78
C GLY A 47 -1.48 17.26 -12.01
N GLY A 48 -2.46 17.85 -12.71
CA GLY A 48 -3.17 17.20 -13.82
C GLY A 48 -4.08 16.05 -13.35
N GLN A 49 -4.46 15.17 -14.28
CA GLN A 49 -5.31 13.99 -14.00
C GLN A 49 -4.50 12.74 -13.60
N ASN A 50 -3.26 12.90 -13.12
CA ASN A 50 -2.42 11.79 -12.69
C ASN A 50 -2.95 11.17 -11.39
N LYS A 51 -3.12 9.85 -11.36
CA LYS A 51 -3.62 9.10 -10.21
C LYS A 51 -2.59 8.10 -9.71
N ILE A 52 -2.65 7.82 -8.41
CA ILE A 52 -1.83 6.79 -7.81
C ILE A 52 -2.45 5.42 -8.09
N PRO A 53 -1.68 4.44 -8.58
CA PRO A 53 -2.13 3.06 -8.68
C PRO A 53 -2.47 2.53 -7.28
N ARG A 54 -3.70 2.05 -7.09
CA ARG A 54 -4.16 1.49 -5.80
C ARG A 54 -3.76 0.03 -5.60
N LEU A 55 -3.56 -0.69 -6.71
CA LEU A 55 -3.14 -2.09 -6.75
C LEU A 55 -2.12 -2.27 -7.86
N SER A 56 -1.09 -3.06 -7.60
CA SER A 56 -0.06 -3.43 -8.56
C SER A 56 0.44 -4.83 -8.26
N ASN A 57 0.64 -5.63 -9.30
CA ASN A 57 1.20 -6.98 -9.16
C ASN A 57 2.71 -6.97 -8.93
N ASN A 58 3.36 -5.83 -9.09
CA ASN A 58 4.78 -5.64 -8.79
C ASN A 58 4.97 -4.60 -7.68
N ARG A 59 6.13 -4.70 -7.03
CA ARG A 59 6.49 -3.83 -5.89
C ARG A 59 7.07 -2.48 -6.28
N LYS A 60 7.19 -2.15 -7.58
CA LYS A 60 7.87 -0.92 -8.03
C LYS A 60 7.35 0.33 -7.32
N TYR A 61 6.04 0.51 -7.30
CA TYR A 61 5.44 1.70 -6.68
C TYR A 61 5.56 1.69 -5.16
N VAL A 62 5.40 0.52 -4.51
CA VAL A 62 5.50 0.46 -3.04
C VAL A 62 6.93 0.69 -2.57
N GLU A 63 7.95 0.17 -3.28
CA GLU A 63 9.35 0.40 -2.94
C GLU A 63 9.72 1.89 -3.06
N GLU A 64 9.29 2.56 -4.14
CA GLU A 64 9.49 4.01 -4.31
C GLU A 64 8.84 4.81 -3.16
N LEU A 65 7.62 4.45 -2.77
CA LEU A 65 6.89 5.07 -1.67
C LEU A 65 7.55 4.83 -0.31
N LEU A 66 8.06 3.61 -0.06
CA LEU A 66 8.75 3.26 1.18
C LEU A 66 10.07 4.01 1.35
N ILE A 67 10.81 4.27 0.26
CA ILE A 67 12.03 5.08 0.28
C ILE A 67 11.70 6.51 0.71
N ILE A 68 10.71 7.14 0.06
CA ILE A 68 10.29 8.50 0.40
C ILE A 68 9.77 8.58 1.84
N ASN A 69 9.04 7.55 2.29
CA ASN A 69 8.57 7.46 3.68
C ASN A 69 9.74 7.49 4.67
N LYS A 70 10.80 6.72 4.41
CA LYS A 70 12.02 6.74 5.25
C LYS A 70 12.75 8.08 5.21
N GLU A 71 12.73 8.78 4.07
CA GLU A 71 13.31 10.12 3.96
C GLU A 71 12.56 11.16 4.80
N LEU A 72 11.22 11.08 4.87
CA LEU A 72 10.38 12.01 5.64
C LEU A 72 10.32 11.70 7.15
N LYS A 73 10.64 10.47 7.57
CA LYS A 73 10.72 10.07 9.00
C LYS A 73 11.97 10.60 9.72
N LYS A 74 12.92 11.18 9.00
CA LYS A 74 14.15 11.76 9.56
C LYS A 74 13.87 13.08 10.26
#